data_AF-I8U359-F1
#
_entry.id   AF-I8U359-F1
#
_cell.length_a   1.000
_cell.length_b   1.000
_cell.length_c   1.000
_cell.angle_alpha   90.00
_cell.angle_beta   90.00
_cell.angle_gamma   90.00
#
_symmetry.space_group_name_H-M   'P 1'
#
loop_
_entity.id
_entity.type
_entity.pdbx_description
1 polymer ?
#
loop_
_entity_poly.entity_id
_entity_poly.type
_entity_poly.pdbx_seq_one_letter_code
_entity_poly.pdbx_strand_id
1 'polypeptide(L)'
;MSTYGRAMVSEIDEALRLLNQYMIEGYDGSDIKNLLSKIASATELFLKRDVFPSKNNRDNFYSFIEELKSHAISQSKVDFIHNLRLAYNDAKHDPNSVISILQVKELQENLKLAVNDIVTRSIGRVGSSVRTATTRVFWICAWDHYTGGETEVTVFLPSEYDGFLGAHSVDHVSIHGLKWDDFKADLPNFGTVHPHDGLIPEGQVKFWLSEGDCLTPFVFEGEYSSLIICLSKYLKDVNLISGLAREDDPVNLLQTAVMAVSDAYANDPNASKELQCASALALANSQYAVLPKFNDRIEHYINKVVDVIDQVPLQVKSALTGPIWSTKDSYDSNESIYRDDSIRTLIDSKNRIVLGVRKL
;
A
#
# COMPACT_ATOMS: atom_id res chain seq x y z
N MET A 1 5.41 -13.73 -18.09
CA MET A 1 5.21 -13.02 -16.81
C MET A 1 4.68 -11.63 -17.12
N SER A 2 3.70 -11.15 -16.36
CA SER A 2 3.21 -9.76 -16.47
C SER A 2 4.20 -8.83 -15.76
N THR A 3 4.47 -7.66 -16.32
CA THR A 3 5.25 -6.59 -15.67
C THR A 3 4.31 -5.52 -15.13
N TYR A 4 4.75 -4.68 -14.20
CA TYR A 4 3.92 -3.59 -13.65
C TYR A 4 3.37 -2.68 -14.76
N GLY A 5 4.22 -2.34 -15.74
CA GLY A 5 3.80 -1.56 -16.91
C GLY A 5 2.73 -2.25 -17.76
N ARG A 6 2.87 -3.56 -18.00
CA ARG A 6 1.86 -4.34 -18.76
C ARG A 6 0.55 -4.49 -17.99
N ALA A 7 0.61 -4.61 -16.66
CA ALA A 7 -0.57 -4.66 -15.82
C ALA A 7 -1.38 -3.35 -15.93
N MET A 8 -0.73 -2.19 -15.82
CA MET A 8 -1.39 -0.90 -15.99
C MET A 8 -2.00 -0.72 -17.39
N VAL A 9 -1.29 -1.13 -18.45
CA VAL A 9 -1.82 -1.09 -19.82
C VAL A 9 -3.06 -2.00 -19.95
N SER A 10 -3.03 -3.18 -19.34
CA SER A 10 -4.17 -4.12 -19.34
C SER A 10 -5.39 -3.54 -18.61
N GLU A 11 -5.17 -2.81 -17.51
CA GLU A 11 -6.25 -2.16 -16.76
C GLU A 11 -6.91 -1.04 -17.57
N ILE A 12 -6.13 -0.25 -18.31
CA ILE A 12 -6.65 0.75 -19.24
C ILE A 12 -7.42 0.08 -20.38
N ASP A 13 -6.91 -1.03 -20.92
CA ASP A 13 -7.59 -1.78 -22.00
C ASP A 13 -8.91 -2.40 -21.56
N GLU A 14 -9.02 -2.83 -20.30
CA GLU A 14 -10.26 -3.28 -19.72
C GLU A 14 -11.27 -2.14 -19.54
N ALA A 15 -10.82 -0.98 -19.05
CA ALA A 15 -11.69 0.19 -18.92
C ALA A 15 -12.19 0.71 -20.28
N LEU A 16 -11.33 0.73 -21.30
CA LEU A 16 -11.72 1.08 -22.66
C LEU A 16 -12.76 0.09 -23.23
N ARG A 17 -12.63 -1.20 -22.93
CA ARG A 17 -13.62 -2.22 -23.31
C ARG A 17 -14.96 -1.96 -22.64
N LEU A 18 -14.96 -1.65 -21.34
CA LEU A 18 -16.16 -1.35 -20.57
C LEU A 18 -16.86 -0.08 -21.08
N LEU A 19 -16.10 0.98 -21.41
CA LEU A 19 -16.66 2.17 -22.06
C LEU A 19 -17.33 1.82 -23.40
N ASN A 20 -16.71 0.96 -24.21
CA ASN A 20 -17.33 0.53 -25.47
C ASN A 20 -18.62 -0.25 -25.25
N GLN A 21 -18.70 -1.06 -24.19
CA GLN A 21 -19.93 -1.75 -23.80
C GLN A 21 -21.02 -0.77 -23.35
N TYR A 22 -20.69 0.19 -22.48
CA TYR A 22 -21.60 1.26 -22.04
C TYR A 22 -22.14 2.12 -23.20
N MET A 23 -21.34 2.37 -24.23
CA MET A 23 -21.82 3.06 -25.44
C MET A 23 -22.89 2.26 -26.22
N ILE A 24 -22.90 0.93 -26.09
CA ILE A 24 -23.86 0.05 -26.76
C ILE A 24 -25.11 -0.17 -25.91
N GLU A 25 -24.93 -0.48 -24.63
CA GLU A 25 -25.99 -0.91 -23.71
C GLU A 25 -26.73 0.27 -23.06
N GLY A 26 -26.14 1.47 -23.12
CA GLY A 26 -26.54 2.62 -22.31
C GLY A 26 -25.79 2.65 -20.99
N TYR A 27 -25.72 3.84 -20.38
CA TYR A 27 -25.00 4.09 -19.14
C TYR A 27 -25.69 5.21 -18.36
N ASP A 28 -25.43 5.26 -17.05
CA ASP A 28 -25.75 6.42 -16.23
C ASP A 28 -24.52 7.24 -15.87
N GLY A 29 -24.73 8.43 -15.30
CA GLY A 29 -23.61 9.32 -14.94
C GLY A 29 -22.68 8.72 -13.88
N SER A 30 -23.18 7.82 -13.03
CA SER A 30 -22.40 7.19 -11.96
C SER A 30 -21.44 6.13 -12.52
N ASP A 31 -21.85 5.37 -13.55
CA ASP A 31 -20.98 4.41 -14.25
C ASP A 31 -19.69 5.09 -14.74
N ILE A 32 -19.85 6.25 -15.37
CA ILE A 32 -18.73 7.02 -15.94
C ILE A 32 -17.84 7.63 -14.85
N LYS A 33 -18.44 8.21 -13.80
CA LYS A 33 -17.70 8.77 -12.68
C LYS A 33 -16.90 7.70 -11.93
N ASN A 34 -17.50 6.53 -11.70
CA ASN A 34 -16.86 5.41 -11.03
C ASN A 34 -15.68 4.87 -11.85
N LEU A 35 -15.85 4.71 -13.16
CA LEU A 35 -14.78 4.23 -14.03
C LEU A 35 -13.63 5.25 -14.15
N LEU A 36 -13.93 6.54 -14.27
CA LEU A 36 -12.94 7.61 -14.26
C LEU A 36 -12.16 7.63 -12.95
N SER A 37 -12.85 7.54 -11.81
CA SER A 37 -12.24 7.49 -10.48
C SER A 37 -11.29 6.30 -10.35
N LYS A 38 -11.74 5.10 -10.75
CA LYS A 38 -10.93 3.88 -10.72
C LYS A 38 -9.63 4.05 -11.52
N ILE A 39 -9.73 4.52 -12.76
CA ILE A 39 -8.54 4.65 -13.64
C ILE A 39 -7.61 5.78 -13.19
N ALA A 40 -8.16 6.90 -12.72
CA ALA A 40 -7.34 7.99 -12.19
C ALA A 40 -6.57 7.55 -10.95
N SER A 41 -7.22 6.88 -10.00
CA SER A 41 -6.57 6.31 -8.81
C SER A 41 -5.55 5.24 -9.17
N ALA A 42 -5.88 4.32 -10.08
CA ALA A 42 -4.93 3.30 -10.55
C ALA A 42 -3.69 3.95 -11.20
N THR A 43 -3.89 5.01 -11.98
CA THR A 43 -2.80 5.78 -12.58
C THR A 43 -1.94 6.48 -11.53
N GLU A 44 -2.56 7.11 -10.53
CA GLU A 44 -1.83 7.74 -9.43
C GLU A 44 -0.98 6.70 -8.68
N LEU A 45 -1.56 5.54 -8.35
CA LEU A 45 -0.85 4.46 -7.68
C LEU A 45 0.29 3.90 -8.52
N PHE A 46 0.07 3.70 -9.82
CA PHE A 46 1.11 3.27 -10.74
C PHE A 46 2.30 4.25 -10.76
N LEU A 47 2.03 5.57 -10.83
CA LEU A 47 3.10 6.56 -10.74
C LEU A 47 3.82 6.51 -9.39
N LYS A 48 3.08 6.41 -8.29
CA LYS A 48 3.63 6.42 -6.92
C LYS A 48 4.45 5.17 -6.60
N ARG A 49 3.93 3.99 -6.96
CA ARG A 49 4.49 2.70 -6.55
C ARG A 49 5.50 2.17 -7.55
N ASP A 50 5.26 2.37 -8.84
CA ASP A 50 6.00 1.63 -9.88
C ASP A 50 6.88 2.53 -10.75
N VAL A 51 6.47 3.78 -11.00
CA VAL A 51 7.30 4.73 -11.76
C VAL A 51 8.28 5.47 -10.84
N PHE A 52 7.81 5.93 -9.69
CA PHE A 52 8.59 6.73 -8.73
C PHE A 52 8.54 6.18 -7.29
N PRO A 53 8.90 4.89 -7.06
CA PRO A 53 8.79 4.24 -5.74
C PRO A 53 9.53 4.99 -4.62
N SER A 54 10.65 5.65 -4.95
CA SER A 54 11.50 6.37 -3.99
C SER A 54 10.97 7.75 -3.58
N LYS A 55 9.97 8.29 -4.29
CA LYS A 55 9.39 9.60 -3.97
C LYS A 55 8.40 9.49 -2.81
N ASN A 56 8.22 10.59 -2.09
CA ASN A 56 7.29 10.68 -0.98
C ASN A 56 5.86 10.41 -1.43
N ASN A 57 5.21 9.38 -0.88
CA ASN A 57 3.85 9.01 -1.28
C ASN A 57 2.77 10.01 -0.85
N ARG A 58 3.13 10.91 0.09
CA ARG A 58 2.32 12.05 0.54
C ARG A 58 2.27 13.16 -0.48
N ASP A 59 3.19 13.18 -1.44
CA ASP A 59 3.13 14.13 -2.54
C ASP A 59 1.86 13.89 -3.35
N ASN A 60 1.27 14.97 -3.86
CA ASN A 60 0.02 14.91 -4.59
C ASN A 60 0.22 14.37 -6.02
N PHE A 61 -0.87 13.90 -6.64
CA PHE A 61 -0.85 13.35 -8.01
C PHE A 61 -0.17 14.30 -9.01
N TYR A 62 -0.38 15.62 -8.89
CA TYR A 62 0.27 16.63 -9.73
C TYR A 62 1.80 16.55 -9.68
N SER A 63 2.39 16.44 -8.49
CA SER A 63 3.85 16.35 -8.28
C SER A 63 4.47 15.14 -8.98
N PHE A 64 3.78 14.00 -9.00
CA PHE A 64 4.23 12.79 -9.68
C PHE A 64 4.13 12.91 -11.21
N ILE A 65 3.09 13.59 -11.72
CA ILE A 65 2.95 13.84 -13.16
C ILE A 65 4.04 14.79 -13.65
N GLU A 66 4.34 15.85 -12.90
CA GLU A 66 5.38 16.83 -13.27
C GLU A 66 6.78 16.22 -13.30
N GLU A 67 7.06 15.23 -12.46
CA GLU A 67 8.34 14.53 -12.45
C GLU A 67 8.60 13.75 -13.74
N LEU A 68 7.57 13.33 -14.49
CA LEU A 68 7.77 12.69 -15.79
C LEU A 68 8.57 13.57 -16.77
N LYS A 69 8.54 14.89 -16.61
CA LYS A 69 9.31 15.83 -17.43
C LYS A 69 10.82 15.64 -17.29
N SER A 70 11.30 15.25 -16.11
CA SER A 70 12.74 14.97 -15.90
C SER A 70 13.19 13.66 -16.55
N HIS A 71 12.24 12.80 -16.94
CA HIS A 71 12.49 11.50 -17.58
C HIS A 71 12.25 11.51 -19.10
N ALA A 72 12.34 12.70 -19.72
CA ALA A 72 12.22 12.91 -21.16
C ALA A 72 10.88 12.46 -21.77
N ILE A 73 9.81 12.41 -20.99
CA ILE A 73 8.44 12.30 -21.47
C ILE A 73 8.03 13.65 -22.10
N SER A 74 7.39 13.63 -23.27
CA SER A 74 6.99 14.87 -23.94
C SER A 74 5.88 15.58 -23.19
N GLN A 75 5.86 16.93 -23.24
CA GLN A 75 4.84 17.73 -22.58
C GLN A 75 3.42 17.28 -22.94
N SER A 76 3.16 16.92 -24.21
CA SER A 76 1.86 16.40 -24.64
C SER A 76 1.41 15.14 -23.88
N LYS A 77 2.33 14.21 -23.56
CA LYS A 77 2.00 13.01 -22.78
C LYS A 77 1.82 13.34 -21.29
N VAL A 78 2.57 14.30 -20.78
CA VAL A 78 2.37 14.83 -19.42
C VAL A 78 0.98 15.48 -19.31
N ASP A 79 0.58 16.26 -20.32
CA ASP A 79 -0.72 16.91 -20.40
C ASP A 79 -1.87 15.89 -20.45
N PHE A 80 -1.67 14.75 -21.13
CA PHE A 80 -2.68 13.68 -21.13
C PHE A 80 -3.01 13.18 -19.73
N ILE A 81 -2.00 13.01 -18.86
CA ILE A 81 -2.21 12.56 -17.49
C ILE A 81 -2.77 13.71 -16.62
N HIS A 82 -2.35 14.97 -16.85
CA HIS A 82 -2.98 16.11 -16.18
C HIS A 82 -4.46 16.29 -16.54
N ASN A 83 -4.83 16.06 -17.80
CA ASN A 83 -6.23 16.15 -18.23
C ASN A 83 -7.09 15.10 -17.53
N LEU A 84 -6.58 13.87 -17.38
CA LEU A 84 -7.24 12.83 -16.57
C LEU A 84 -7.39 13.28 -15.11
N ARG A 85 -6.32 13.80 -14.49
CA ARG A 85 -6.34 14.29 -13.10
C ARG A 85 -7.38 15.40 -12.91
N LEU A 86 -7.44 16.36 -13.83
CA LEU A 86 -8.40 17.47 -13.76
C LEU A 86 -9.83 16.95 -13.87
N ALA A 87 -10.12 16.09 -14.85
CA ALA A 87 -11.43 15.47 -15.00
C ALA A 87 -11.86 14.66 -13.77
N TYR A 88 -10.93 13.91 -13.17
CA TYR A 88 -11.19 13.17 -11.93
C TYR A 88 -11.49 14.10 -10.75
N ASN A 89 -10.69 15.16 -10.55
CA ASN A 89 -10.91 16.12 -9.49
C ASN A 89 -12.26 16.84 -9.63
N ASP A 90 -12.62 17.24 -10.85
CA ASP A 90 -13.92 17.86 -11.14
C ASP A 90 -15.07 16.88 -10.84
N ALA A 91 -14.93 15.61 -11.25
CA ALA A 91 -15.90 14.56 -10.95
C ALA A 91 -16.09 14.29 -9.45
N LYS A 92 -15.02 14.43 -8.66
CA LYS A 92 -15.00 14.20 -7.21
C LYS A 92 -15.63 15.35 -6.41
N HIS A 93 -15.38 16.60 -6.83
CA HIS A 93 -15.75 17.78 -6.03
C HIS A 93 -17.03 18.49 -6.49
N ASP A 94 -17.44 18.32 -7.74
CA ASP A 94 -18.67 18.90 -8.27
C ASP A 94 -19.74 17.81 -8.51
N PRO A 95 -20.80 17.75 -7.69
CA PRO A 95 -21.91 16.82 -7.89
C PRO A 95 -22.57 16.98 -9.28
N ASN A 96 -22.56 18.20 -9.81
CA ASN A 96 -23.18 18.55 -11.10
C ASN A 96 -22.22 18.40 -12.28
N SER A 97 -20.97 18.00 -12.05
CA SER A 97 -20.06 17.70 -13.14
C SER A 97 -20.66 16.62 -14.04
N VAL A 98 -20.83 16.97 -15.32
CA VAL A 98 -21.25 16.04 -16.36
C VAL A 98 -20.08 15.87 -17.30
N ILE A 99 -19.49 14.68 -17.29
CA ILE A 99 -18.47 14.29 -18.26
C ILE A 99 -19.07 13.26 -19.21
N SER A 100 -18.90 13.47 -20.51
CA SER A 100 -19.43 12.56 -21.51
C SER A 100 -18.58 11.29 -21.62
N ILE A 101 -19.21 10.16 -21.95
CA ILE A 101 -18.51 8.90 -22.19
C ILE A 101 -17.42 9.01 -23.27
N LEU A 102 -17.66 9.84 -24.29
CA LEU A 102 -16.71 10.09 -25.38
C LEU A 102 -15.46 10.83 -24.89
N GLN A 103 -15.62 11.81 -24.01
CA GLN A 103 -14.49 12.50 -23.37
C GLN A 103 -13.69 11.54 -22.48
N VAL A 104 -14.35 10.69 -21.68
CA VAL A 104 -13.64 9.71 -20.84
C VAL A 104 -12.88 8.69 -21.68
N LYS A 105 -13.47 8.25 -22.81
CA LYS A 105 -12.77 7.39 -23.76
C LYS A 105 -11.51 8.04 -24.32
N GLU A 106 -11.61 9.29 -24.78
CA GLU A 106 -10.44 10.03 -25.28
C GLU A 106 -9.36 10.19 -24.20
N LEU A 107 -9.75 10.51 -22.95
CA LEU A 107 -8.81 10.60 -21.83
C LEU A 107 -8.09 9.27 -21.59
N GLN A 108 -8.79 8.14 -21.64
CA GLN A 108 -8.19 6.81 -21.45
C GLN A 108 -7.28 6.38 -22.62
N GLU A 109 -7.66 6.69 -23.87
CA GLU A 109 -6.83 6.43 -25.05
C GLU A 109 -5.52 7.25 -24.98
N ASN A 110 -5.62 8.53 -24.61
CA ASN A 110 -4.47 9.41 -24.41
C ASN A 110 -3.59 8.95 -23.24
N LEU A 111 -4.19 8.56 -22.12
CA LEU A 111 -3.50 7.96 -20.99
C LEU A 111 -2.71 6.71 -21.41
N LYS A 112 -3.33 5.81 -22.18
CA LYS A 112 -2.66 4.59 -22.68
C LYS A 112 -1.40 4.93 -23.46
N LEU A 113 -1.43 5.98 -24.28
CA LEU A 113 -0.25 6.43 -25.02
C LEU A 113 0.86 6.96 -24.10
N ALA A 114 0.50 7.67 -23.02
CA ALA A 114 1.46 8.15 -22.04
C ALA A 114 2.09 6.99 -21.24
N VAL A 115 1.27 6.05 -20.77
CA VAL A 115 1.74 4.84 -20.05
C VAL A 115 2.65 3.99 -20.94
N ASN A 116 2.32 3.80 -22.22
CA ASN A 116 3.21 3.08 -23.13
C ASN A 116 4.58 3.77 -23.31
N ASP A 117 4.64 5.10 -23.28
CA ASP A 117 5.92 5.82 -23.36
C ASP A 117 6.74 5.65 -22.07
N ILE A 118 6.08 5.69 -20.90
CA ILE A 118 6.70 5.36 -19.60
C ILE A 118 7.30 3.95 -19.62
N VAL A 119 6.54 2.97 -20.12
CA VAL A 119 6.98 1.58 -20.23
C VAL A 119 8.15 1.44 -21.20
N THR A 120 8.07 2.06 -22.38
CA THR A 120 9.13 2.00 -23.40
C THR A 120 10.44 2.58 -22.89
N ARG A 121 10.37 3.66 -22.11
CA ARG A 121 11.53 4.29 -21.46
C ARG A 121 12.01 3.58 -20.21
N SER A 122 11.30 2.53 -19.76
CA SER A 122 11.61 1.76 -18.56
C SER A 122 11.83 2.65 -17.33
N ILE A 123 10.95 3.64 -17.13
CA ILE A 123 11.05 4.55 -15.97
C ILE A 123 10.63 3.79 -14.71
N GLY A 124 11.45 3.85 -13.67
CA GLY A 124 11.19 3.13 -12.42
C GLY A 124 11.26 1.62 -12.59
N ARG A 125 10.38 0.89 -11.90
CA ARG A 125 10.29 -0.58 -11.91
C ARG A 125 9.24 -1.14 -12.87
N VAL A 126 8.77 -0.35 -13.84
CA VAL A 126 7.68 -0.75 -14.76
C VAL A 126 8.00 -1.99 -15.62
N GLY A 127 9.29 -2.25 -15.85
CA GLY A 127 9.80 -3.44 -16.53
C GLY A 127 9.96 -4.68 -15.64
N SER A 128 9.90 -4.50 -14.30
CA SER A 128 10.03 -5.59 -13.35
C SER A 128 8.80 -6.50 -13.37
N SER A 129 9.00 -7.78 -13.08
CA SER A 129 7.91 -8.75 -12.97
C SER A 129 7.01 -8.38 -11.79
N VAL A 130 5.69 -8.48 -11.99
CA VAL A 130 4.72 -8.27 -10.90
C VAL A 130 4.96 -9.32 -9.83
N ARG A 131 5.18 -8.86 -8.60
CA ARG A 131 5.32 -9.73 -7.42
C ARG A 131 4.04 -10.51 -7.18
N THR A 132 4.17 -11.73 -6.65
CA THR A 132 2.98 -12.51 -6.27
C THR A 132 2.33 -11.84 -5.06
N ALA A 133 1.18 -11.22 -5.26
CA ALA A 133 0.49 -10.54 -4.19
C ALA A 133 0.09 -11.51 -3.08
N THR A 134 0.40 -11.15 -1.84
CA THR A 134 -0.03 -11.89 -0.66
C THR A 134 -1.27 -11.21 -0.10
N THR A 135 -2.43 -11.53 -0.68
CA THR A 135 -3.72 -11.03 -0.22
C THR A 135 -4.11 -11.71 1.09
N ARG A 136 -4.51 -10.91 2.07
CA ARG A 136 -5.03 -11.38 3.36
C ARG A 136 -6.17 -10.48 3.83
N VAL A 137 -7.01 -11.04 4.68
CA VAL A 137 -8.05 -10.31 5.43
C VAL A 137 -7.45 -9.73 6.71
N PHE A 138 -7.73 -8.47 6.98
CA PHE A 138 -7.41 -7.73 8.20
C PHE A 138 -8.69 -7.12 8.76
N TRP A 139 -8.82 -7.12 10.09
CA TRP A 139 -9.84 -6.31 10.75
C TRP A 139 -9.22 -4.97 11.13
N ILE A 140 -9.90 -3.88 10.78
CA ILE A 140 -9.45 -2.52 11.03
C ILE A 140 -10.40 -1.91 12.05
N CYS A 141 -9.82 -1.44 13.16
CA CYS A 141 -10.53 -0.70 14.19
C CYS A 141 -9.77 0.58 14.47
N ALA A 142 -10.46 1.62 14.94
CA ALA A 142 -9.84 2.90 15.18
C ALA A 142 -10.45 3.62 16.38
N TRP A 143 -9.62 4.40 17.08
CA TRP A 143 -10.03 5.19 18.24
C TRP A 143 -9.64 6.64 18.07
N ASP A 144 -10.59 7.55 18.32
CA ASP A 144 -10.33 8.98 18.28
C ASP A 144 -9.75 9.46 19.62
N HIS A 145 -8.55 10.02 19.58
CA HIS A 145 -7.93 10.65 20.74
C HIS A 145 -8.01 12.17 20.62
N TYR A 146 -9.10 12.76 21.12
CA TYR A 146 -9.40 14.20 21.00
C TYR A 146 -8.29 15.12 21.55
N THR A 147 -7.62 14.74 22.63
CA THR A 147 -6.53 15.52 23.24
C THR A 147 -5.29 15.58 22.34
N GLY A 148 -5.06 14.53 21.56
CA GLY A 148 -3.98 14.47 20.57
C GLY A 148 -4.41 14.95 19.19
N GLY A 149 -5.71 15.05 18.90
CA GLY A 149 -6.29 15.30 17.57
C GLY A 149 -5.90 14.21 16.55
N GLU A 150 -5.64 13.01 17.04
CA GLU A 150 -5.28 11.84 16.24
C GLU A 150 -6.43 10.83 16.22
N THR A 151 -6.41 9.98 15.22
CA THR A 151 -7.12 8.70 15.23
C THR A 151 -6.06 7.61 15.24
N GLU A 152 -6.06 6.75 16.26
CA GLU A 152 -5.22 5.55 16.28
C GLU A 152 -5.91 4.46 15.47
N VAL A 153 -5.31 4.04 14.36
CA VAL A 153 -5.83 2.96 13.54
C VAL A 153 -5.07 1.69 13.87
N THR A 154 -5.76 0.68 14.41
CA THR A 154 -5.15 -0.61 14.75
C THR A 154 -5.54 -1.68 13.73
N VAL A 155 -4.53 -2.47 13.35
CA VAL A 155 -4.66 -3.58 12.40
C VAL A 155 -4.65 -4.89 13.17
N PHE A 156 -5.69 -5.69 13.00
CA PHE A 156 -5.83 -6.99 13.63
C PHE A 156 -5.81 -8.11 12.59
N LEU A 157 -5.28 -9.26 12.99
CA LEU A 157 -5.50 -10.49 12.25
C LEU A 157 -6.85 -11.09 12.66
N PRO A 158 -7.63 -11.62 11.69
CA PRO A 158 -8.82 -12.39 12.01
C PRO A 158 -8.46 -13.54 12.96
N SER A 159 -9.27 -13.72 14.00
CA SER A 159 -9.08 -14.77 14.99
C SER A 159 -10.40 -15.47 15.28
N GLU A 160 -10.34 -16.75 15.63
CA GLU A 160 -11.50 -17.51 16.11
C GLU A 160 -11.89 -17.14 17.55
N TYR A 161 -11.13 -16.24 18.18
CA TYR A 161 -11.32 -15.85 19.57
C TYR A 161 -12.45 -14.82 19.70
N ASP A 162 -13.52 -15.21 20.38
CA ASP A 162 -14.72 -14.39 20.68
C ASP A 162 -14.77 -13.98 22.16
N GLY A 163 -13.59 -13.84 22.80
CA GLY A 163 -13.45 -13.62 24.24
C GLY A 163 -13.02 -12.21 24.65
N PHE A 164 -13.07 -11.93 25.95
CA PHE A 164 -12.83 -10.61 26.57
C PHE A 164 -11.39 -10.07 26.47
N LEU A 165 -10.45 -10.85 25.93
CA LEU A 165 -9.05 -10.42 25.73
C LEU A 165 -8.82 -9.75 24.36
N GLY A 166 -9.85 -9.72 23.51
CA GLY A 166 -9.80 -9.10 22.19
C GLY A 166 -8.99 -9.88 21.15
N ALA A 167 -9.13 -9.49 19.88
CA ALA A 167 -8.30 -9.99 18.79
C ALA A 167 -6.86 -9.48 18.92
N HIS A 168 -5.89 -10.25 18.40
CA HIS A 168 -4.48 -9.84 18.43
C HIS A 168 -4.22 -8.74 17.40
N SER A 169 -3.83 -7.55 17.88
CA SER A 169 -3.30 -6.49 17.03
C SER A 169 -1.92 -6.90 16.52
N VAL A 170 -1.63 -6.52 15.28
CA VAL A 170 -0.32 -6.77 14.65
C VAL A 170 0.41 -5.49 14.28
N ASP A 171 -0.29 -4.35 14.26
CA ASP A 171 0.28 -3.02 14.09
C ASP A 171 -0.76 -1.95 14.48
N HIS A 172 -0.29 -0.73 14.69
CA HIS A 172 -1.11 0.45 14.93
C HIS A 172 -0.45 1.69 14.30
N VAL A 173 -1.25 2.58 13.71
CA VAL A 173 -0.77 3.80 13.05
C VAL A 173 -1.62 4.99 13.48
N SER A 174 -0.97 6.01 14.03
CA SER A 174 -1.59 7.30 14.34
C SER A 174 -1.76 8.15 13.10
N ILE A 175 -2.99 8.49 12.75
CA ILE A 175 -3.30 9.42 11.65
C ILE A 175 -3.93 10.72 12.16
N HIS A 176 -4.00 11.73 11.32
CA HIS A 176 -4.74 12.95 11.64
C HIS A 176 -6.23 12.64 11.83
N GLY A 177 -6.82 13.07 12.95
CA GLY A 177 -8.20 12.68 13.28
C GLY A 177 -9.24 13.08 12.22
N LEU A 178 -9.09 14.27 11.66
CA LEU A 178 -9.94 14.78 10.56
C LEU A 178 -9.73 14.06 9.22
N LYS A 179 -8.82 13.08 9.14
CA LYS A 179 -8.47 12.33 7.93
C LYS A 179 -8.97 10.90 7.92
N TRP A 180 -9.72 10.46 8.94
CA TRP A 180 -10.31 9.13 8.97
C TRP A 180 -11.21 8.83 7.76
N ASP A 181 -12.12 9.75 7.41
CA ASP A 181 -13.01 9.56 6.26
C ASP A 181 -12.25 9.62 4.92
N ASP A 182 -11.25 10.50 4.80
CA ASP A 182 -10.37 10.56 3.64
C ASP A 182 -9.62 9.23 3.45
N PHE A 183 -9.09 8.65 4.55
CA PHE A 183 -8.42 7.35 4.54
C PHE A 183 -9.36 6.24 4.08
N LYS A 184 -10.56 6.13 4.64
CA LYS A 184 -11.56 5.12 4.21
C LYS A 184 -11.95 5.29 2.74
N ALA A 185 -12.04 6.52 2.24
CA ALA A 185 -12.36 6.78 0.85
C ALA A 185 -11.22 6.39 -0.12
N ASP A 186 -9.97 6.51 0.34
CA ASP A 186 -8.79 6.14 -0.44
C ASP A 186 -8.50 4.63 -0.43
N LEU A 187 -8.85 3.94 0.66
CA LEU A 187 -8.51 2.54 0.91
C LEU A 187 -8.98 1.54 -0.18
N PRO A 188 -10.16 1.70 -0.82
CA PRO A 188 -10.59 0.87 -1.95
C PRO A 188 -9.65 0.88 -3.16
N ASN A 189 -8.74 1.85 -3.26
CA ASN A 189 -7.72 1.88 -4.32
C ASN A 189 -6.54 0.92 -4.01
N PHE A 190 -6.41 0.45 -2.77
CA PHE A 190 -5.31 -0.39 -2.29
C PHE A 190 -5.70 -1.85 -2.03
N GLY A 191 -7.00 -2.13 -1.98
CA GLY A 191 -7.57 -3.45 -1.71
C GLY A 191 -9.09 -3.34 -1.61
N THR A 192 -9.75 -4.40 -1.19
CA THR A 192 -11.20 -4.43 -1.04
C THR A 192 -11.58 -4.11 0.41
N VAL A 193 -12.57 -3.23 0.58
CA VAL A 193 -13.10 -2.84 1.89
C VAL A 193 -14.50 -3.42 2.03
N HIS A 194 -14.74 -4.13 3.12
CA HIS A 194 -16.01 -4.76 3.45
C HIS A 194 -16.54 -4.23 4.78
N PRO A 195 -17.87 -4.12 4.96
CA PRO A 195 -18.45 -3.83 6.27
C PRO A 195 -18.11 -4.93 7.28
N HIS A 196 -18.19 -4.63 8.58
CA HIS A 196 -17.90 -5.62 9.62
C HIS A 196 -18.98 -6.73 9.72
N ASP A 197 -20.20 -6.46 9.26
CA ASP A 197 -21.36 -7.34 9.45
C ASP A 197 -21.12 -8.74 8.84
N GLY A 198 -21.20 -9.76 9.70
CA GLY A 198 -20.97 -11.16 9.31
C GLY A 198 -19.51 -11.54 9.03
N LEU A 199 -18.57 -10.59 9.11
CA LEU A 199 -17.13 -10.83 8.86
C LEU A 199 -16.25 -10.64 10.12
N ILE A 200 -16.75 -9.93 11.13
CA ILE A 200 -16.13 -9.80 12.45
C ILE A 200 -17.12 -10.38 13.49
N PRO A 201 -16.68 -11.22 14.44
CA PRO A 201 -17.52 -11.71 15.53
C PRO A 201 -18.21 -10.57 16.29
N GLU A 202 -19.50 -10.71 16.57
CA GLU A 202 -20.27 -9.67 17.25
C GLU A 202 -19.73 -9.34 18.64
N GLY A 203 -19.21 -10.33 19.37
CA GLY A 203 -18.60 -10.13 20.68
C GLY A 203 -17.41 -9.18 20.58
N GLN A 204 -16.57 -9.35 19.56
CA GLN A 204 -15.43 -8.49 19.28
C GLN A 204 -15.83 -7.05 18.92
N VAL A 205 -16.83 -6.89 18.05
CA VAL A 205 -17.35 -5.56 17.67
C VAL A 205 -17.93 -4.84 18.90
N LYS A 206 -18.73 -5.56 19.72
CA LYS A 206 -19.30 -5.00 20.96
C LYS A 206 -18.21 -4.62 21.96
N PHE A 207 -17.14 -5.43 22.06
CA PHE A 207 -15.99 -5.14 22.91
C PHE A 207 -15.32 -3.83 22.50
N TRP A 208 -14.89 -3.69 21.23
CA TRP A 208 -14.23 -2.47 20.77
C TRP A 208 -15.11 -1.22 20.91
N LEU A 209 -16.38 -1.32 20.52
CA LEU A 209 -17.32 -0.21 20.66
C LEU A 209 -17.60 0.17 22.14
N SER A 210 -17.27 -0.71 23.09
CA SER A 210 -17.38 -0.42 24.53
C SER A 210 -16.19 0.33 25.11
N GLU A 211 -15.04 0.40 24.41
CA GLU A 211 -13.81 1.04 24.88
C GLU A 211 -13.85 2.58 24.83
N GLY A 212 -14.93 3.17 24.30
CA GLY A 212 -15.12 4.62 24.18
C GLY A 212 -14.35 5.21 22.98
N ASP A 213 -14.95 6.18 22.30
CA ASP A 213 -14.41 6.85 21.10
C ASP A 213 -13.92 5.91 19.97
N CYS A 214 -14.36 4.65 20.00
CA CYS A 214 -14.13 3.67 18.96
C CYS A 214 -15.01 3.99 17.75
N LEU A 215 -14.38 4.04 16.58
CA LEU A 215 -15.04 4.19 15.30
C LEU A 215 -15.55 2.83 14.81
N THR A 216 -16.53 2.85 13.92
CA THR A 216 -17.10 1.62 13.34
C THR A 216 -15.99 0.80 12.66
N PRO A 217 -15.76 -0.45 13.09
CA PRO A 217 -14.72 -1.29 12.50
C PRO A 217 -15.12 -1.73 11.10
N PHE A 218 -14.15 -2.18 10.31
CA PHE A 218 -14.40 -2.74 9.00
C PHE A 218 -13.34 -3.78 8.64
N VAL A 219 -13.54 -4.46 7.52
CA VAL A 219 -12.63 -5.49 7.04
C VAL A 219 -11.91 -5.01 5.79
N PHE A 220 -10.59 -5.16 5.77
CA PHE A 220 -9.76 -4.90 4.60
C PHE A 220 -9.20 -6.21 4.06
N GLU A 221 -9.34 -6.43 2.76
CA GLU A 221 -8.78 -7.56 2.03
C GLU A 221 -7.76 -7.05 1.01
N GLY A 222 -6.49 -7.37 1.23
CA GLY A 222 -5.41 -6.86 0.39
C GLY A 222 -4.02 -7.25 0.90
N GLU A 223 -2.99 -6.63 0.31
CA GLU A 223 -1.64 -6.73 0.85
C GLU A 223 -1.46 -5.83 2.06
N TYR A 224 -0.73 -6.31 3.06
CA TYR A 224 -0.39 -5.51 4.23
C TYR A 224 0.38 -4.23 3.89
N SER A 225 1.35 -4.34 2.99
CA SER A 225 2.13 -3.19 2.51
C SER A 225 1.24 -2.12 1.87
N SER A 226 0.21 -2.53 1.12
CA SER A 226 -0.74 -1.61 0.50
C SER A 226 -1.60 -0.88 1.54
N LEU A 227 -2.01 -1.56 2.62
CA LEU A 227 -2.69 -0.94 3.76
C LEU A 227 -1.81 0.12 4.44
N ILE A 228 -0.55 -0.23 4.76
CA ILE A 228 0.37 0.69 5.45
C ILE A 228 0.74 1.88 4.56
N ILE A 229 0.94 1.68 3.25
CA ILE A 229 1.14 2.77 2.28
C ILE A 229 -0.05 3.73 2.29
N CYS A 230 -1.28 3.22 2.36
CA CYS A 230 -2.47 4.05 2.44
C CYS A 230 -2.49 4.86 3.75
N LEU A 231 -2.26 4.21 4.89
CA LEU A 231 -2.21 4.86 6.20
C LEU A 231 -1.10 5.93 6.30
N SER A 232 0.07 5.67 5.71
CA SER A 232 1.23 6.57 5.81
C SER A 232 0.98 7.95 5.19
N LYS A 233 0.01 8.06 4.27
CA LYS A 233 -0.42 9.34 3.68
C LYS A 233 -0.99 10.30 4.71
N TYR A 234 -1.61 9.75 5.75
CA TYR A 234 -2.35 10.49 6.77
C TYR A 234 -1.65 10.51 8.13
N LEU A 235 -0.43 9.97 8.19
CA LEU A 235 0.37 9.85 9.41
C LEU A 235 0.43 11.18 10.16
N LYS A 236 0.16 11.13 11.45
CA LYS A 236 0.30 12.27 12.35
C LYS A 236 1.54 12.09 13.21
N ASP A 237 2.36 13.12 13.27
CA ASP A 237 3.39 13.20 14.30
C ASP A 237 2.73 13.55 15.65
N VAL A 238 2.62 12.54 16.51
CA VAL A 238 2.14 12.69 17.88
C VAL A 238 3.31 12.60 18.86
N ASN A 239 3.27 13.49 19.84
CA ASN A 239 4.20 13.48 20.97
C ASN A 239 3.66 12.54 22.06
N LEU A 240 3.82 11.25 21.83
CA LEU A 240 3.42 10.22 22.78
C LEU A 240 4.51 9.97 23.83
N ILE A 241 4.11 9.41 24.97
CA ILE A 241 5.05 8.85 25.96
C ILE A 241 5.77 7.66 25.31
N SER A 242 7.05 7.47 25.64
CA SER A 242 7.82 6.33 25.14
C SER A 242 7.13 5.01 25.48
N GLY A 243 7.05 4.13 24.49
CA GLY A 243 6.36 2.84 24.53
C GLY A 243 5.00 2.85 23.84
N LEU A 244 4.47 4.03 23.45
CA LEU A 244 3.17 4.16 22.81
C LEU A 244 3.27 4.49 21.31
N ALA A 245 4.40 5.04 20.84
CA ALA A 245 4.58 5.26 19.42
C ALA A 245 4.68 3.91 18.70
N ARG A 246 4.20 3.84 17.46
CA ARG A 246 4.36 2.67 16.60
C ARG A 246 5.83 2.24 16.52
N GLU A 247 6.74 3.21 16.43
CA GLU A 247 8.19 3.01 16.37
C GLU A 247 8.85 2.66 17.72
N ASP A 248 8.08 2.54 18.81
CA ASP A 248 8.54 1.92 20.04
C ASP A 248 8.34 0.38 20.03
N ASP A 249 7.51 -0.16 19.12
CA ASP A 249 7.30 -1.61 19.00
C ASP A 249 8.32 -2.26 18.03
N PRO A 250 9.22 -3.13 18.52
CA PRO A 250 10.14 -3.93 17.72
C PRO A 250 9.50 -4.69 16.56
N VAL A 251 8.27 -5.18 16.75
CA VAL A 251 7.55 -5.99 15.78
C VAL A 251 7.07 -5.13 14.61
N ASN A 252 6.56 -3.93 14.88
CA ASN A 252 6.14 -2.97 13.85
C ASN A 252 7.34 -2.44 13.06
N LEU A 253 8.46 -2.19 13.72
CA LEU A 253 9.73 -1.82 13.06
C LEU A 253 10.26 -2.93 12.17
N LEU A 254 10.24 -4.18 12.62
CA LEU A 254 10.67 -5.34 11.82
C LEU A 254 9.76 -5.53 10.60
N GLN A 255 8.44 -5.47 10.78
CA GLN A 255 7.48 -5.55 9.67
C GLN A 255 7.74 -4.46 8.63
N THR A 256 8.00 -3.23 9.09
CA THR A 256 8.32 -2.10 8.22
C THR A 256 9.63 -2.32 7.48
N ALA A 257 10.67 -2.79 8.16
CA ALA A 257 11.95 -3.12 7.53
C ALA A 257 11.78 -4.21 6.46
N VAL A 258 10.96 -5.24 6.69
CA VAL A 258 10.65 -6.26 5.68
C VAL A 258 10.04 -5.66 4.43
N MET A 259 9.02 -4.81 4.56
CA MET A 259 8.39 -4.15 3.41
C MET A 259 9.38 -3.25 2.66
N ALA A 260 10.09 -2.40 3.39
CA ALA A 260 10.99 -1.41 2.82
C ALA A 260 12.21 -2.05 2.13
N VAL A 261 12.82 -3.04 2.75
CA VAL A 261 13.97 -3.75 2.16
C VAL A 261 13.52 -4.59 0.97
N SER A 262 12.36 -5.25 1.05
CA SER A 262 11.80 -5.97 -0.10
C SER A 262 11.64 -5.02 -1.28
N ASP A 263 11.04 -3.84 -1.09
CA ASP A 263 10.86 -2.87 -2.17
C ASP A 263 12.18 -2.27 -2.67
N ALA A 264 13.21 -2.11 -1.83
CA ALA A 264 14.55 -1.71 -2.26
C ALA A 264 15.18 -2.73 -3.23
N TYR A 265 15.14 -4.03 -2.90
CA TYR A 265 15.59 -5.10 -3.80
C TYR A 265 14.71 -5.27 -5.05
N ALA A 266 13.44 -4.85 -5.00
CA ALA A 266 12.60 -4.80 -6.20
C ALA A 266 13.13 -3.80 -7.22
N ASN A 267 13.57 -2.65 -6.71
CA ASN A 267 13.96 -1.50 -7.51
C ASN A 267 15.35 -1.70 -8.11
N ASP A 268 16.31 -2.18 -7.31
CA ASP A 268 17.64 -2.53 -7.78
C ASP A 268 18.19 -3.74 -7.02
N PRO A 269 18.00 -4.98 -7.50
CA PRO A 269 18.48 -6.18 -6.82
C PRO A 269 20.01 -6.31 -6.80
N ASN A 270 20.73 -5.51 -7.59
CA ASN A 270 22.20 -5.56 -7.71
C ASN A 270 22.91 -4.47 -6.89
N ALA A 271 22.17 -3.56 -6.26
CA ALA A 271 22.77 -2.52 -5.43
C ALA A 271 23.56 -3.10 -4.25
N SER A 272 24.59 -2.38 -3.81
CA SER A 272 25.39 -2.77 -2.65
C SER A 272 24.54 -2.80 -1.37
N LYS A 273 24.99 -3.54 -0.35
CA LYS A 273 24.30 -3.59 0.96
C LYS A 273 24.03 -2.21 1.54
N GLU A 274 24.99 -1.29 1.45
CA GLU A 274 24.86 0.09 1.94
C GLU A 274 23.77 0.86 1.18
N LEU A 275 23.73 0.72 -0.15
CA LEU A 275 22.68 1.32 -0.98
C LEU A 275 21.31 0.72 -0.68
N GLN A 276 21.22 -0.61 -0.48
CA GLN A 276 19.96 -1.26 -0.07
C GLN A 276 19.46 -0.71 1.27
N CYS A 277 20.34 -0.56 2.25
CA CYS A 277 19.97 0.01 3.56
C CYS A 277 19.48 1.46 3.43
N ALA A 278 20.19 2.29 2.65
CA ALA A 278 19.81 3.68 2.43
C ALA A 278 18.47 3.80 1.68
N SER A 279 18.27 3.01 0.62
CA SER A 279 17.03 2.95 -0.13
C SER A 279 15.86 2.45 0.72
N ALA A 280 16.08 1.42 1.54
CA ALA A 280 15.07 0.92 2.47
C ALA A 280 14.71 1.96 3.54
N LEU A 281 15.67 2.70 4.08
CA LEU A 281 15.39 3.76 5.04
C LEU A 281 14.58 4.90 4.41
N ALA A 282 14.89 5.27 3.17
CA ALA A 282 14.11 6.24 2.42
C ALA A 282 12.66 5.75 2.22
N LEU A 283 12.47 4.49 1.81
CA LEU A 283 11.17 3.86 1.63
C LEU A 283 10.39 3.74 2.94
N ALA A 284 11.03 3.41 4.05
CA ALA A 284 10.37 3.36 5.37
C ALA A 284 9.73 4.70 5.72
N ASN A 285 10.47 5.79 5.50
CA ASN A 285 10.01 7.15 5.76
C ASN A 285 8.94 7.64 4.77
N SER A 286 9.08 7.28 3.49
CA SER A 286 8.22 7.78 2.42
C SER A 286 6.97 6.95 2.16
N GLN A 287 6.97 5.66 2.54
CA GLN A 287 5.93 4.70 2.19
C GLN A 287 5.36 3.92 3.39
N TYR A 288 6.13 3.70 4.46
CA TYR A 288 5.76 2.70 5.48
C TYR A 288 5.60 3.25 6.89
N ALA A 289 5.08 4.48 6.98
CA ALA A 289 4.62 5.08 8.23
C ALA A 289 5.69 5.11 9.35
N VAL A 290 6.92 5.45 9.01
CA VAL A 290 8.00 5.74 9.98
C VAL A 290 8.34 7.23 9.90
N LEU A 291 8.41 7.90 11.06
CA LEU A 291 8.87 9.28 11.11
C LEU A 291 10.41 9.35 11.13
N PRO A 292 11.04 10.31 10.41
CA PRO A 292 12.50 10.43 10.34
C PRO A 292 13.22 10.55 11.69
N LYS A 293 12.52 11.03 12.73
CA LYS A 293 13.04 11.12 14.10
C LYS A 293 13.31 9.76 14.76
N PHE A 294 12.84 8.67 14.17
CA PHE A 294 13.02 7.28 14.64
C PHE A 294 13.92 6.44 13.72
N ASN A 295 14.67 7.07 12.81
CA ASN A 295 15.55 6.37 11.87
C ASN A 295 16.57 5.45 12.57
N ASP A 296 17.14 5.93 13.68
CA ASP A 296 18.09 5.19 14.52
C ASP A 296 17.55 3.84 15.01
N ARG A 297 16.24 3.76 15.24
CA ARG A 297 15.58 2.54 15.74
C ARG A 297 15.35 1.51 14.64
N ILE A 298 14.98 1.96 13.44
CA ILE A 298 14.67 1.05 12.33
C ILE A 298 15.92 0.56 11.59
N GLU A 299 17.01 1.35 11.59
CA GLU A 299 18.27 1.01 10.91
C GLU A 299 18.80 -0.39 11.29
N HIS A 300 18.69 -0.77 12.57
CA HIS A 300 19.07 -2.11 13.02
C HIS A 300 18.28 -3.21 12.30
N TYR A 301 16.96 -3.08 12.22
CA TYR A 301 16.09 -4.05 11.56
C TYR A 301 16.30 -4.07 10.05
N ILE A 302 16.50 -2.91 9.43
CA ILE A 302 16.84 -2.82 8.00
C ILE A 302 18.12 -3.61 7.72
N ASN A 303 19.18 -3.40 8.50
CA ASN A 303 20.44 -4.11 8.29
C ASN A 303 20.28 -5.63 8.41
N LYS A 304 19.52 -6.09 9.42
CA LYS A 304 19.23 -7.51 9.64
C LYS A 304 18.40 -8.13 8.53
N VAL A 305 17.38 -7.43 8.03
CA VAL A 305 16.56 -7.93 6.91
C VAL A 305 17.38 -7.97 5.61
N VAL A 306 18.24 -6.98 5.38
CA VAL A 306 19.20 -7.00 4.26
C VAL A 306 20.11 -8.22 4.36
N ASP A 307 20.66 -8.52 5.53
CA ASP A 307 21.48 -9.72 5.76
C ASP A 307 20.73 -11.01 5.43
N VAL A 308 19.44 -11.10 5.79
CA VAL A 308 18.57 -12.24 5.47
C VAL A 308 18.36 -12.38 3.96
N ILE A 309 18.03 -11.28 3.26
CA ILE A 309 17.79 -11.30 1.81
C ILE A 309 19.07 -11.55 1.02
N ASP A 310 20.23 -11.12 1.53
CA ASP A 310 21.50 -11.35 0.84
C ASP A 310 21.93 -12.82 0.78
N GLN A 311 21.33 -13.69 1.60
CA GLN A 311 21.56 -15.14 1.56
C GLN A 311 20.83 -15.85 0.41
N VAL A 312 19.85 -15.21 -0.24
CA VAL A 312 19.09 -15.85 -1.33
C VAL A 312 19.67 -15.51 -2.70
N PRO A 313 19.48 -16.39 -3.71
CA PRO A 313 19.94 -16.13 -5.07
C PRO A 313 19.37 -14.82 -5.64
N LEU A 314 20.16 -14.15 -6.48
CA LEU A 314 19.78 -12.86 -7.10
C LEU A 314 18.41 -12.89 -7.79
N GLN A 315 18.07 -14.02 -8.41
CA GLN A 315 16.79 -14.23 -9.11
C GLN A 315 15.58 -14.21 -8.17
N VAL A 316 15.79 -14.46 -6.87
CA VAL A 316 14.75 -14.48 -5.84
C VAL A 316 14.59 -13.10 -5.20
N LYS A 317 15.69 -12.37 -4.99
CA LYS A 317 15.71 -11.09 -4.23
C LYS A 317 14.64 -10.09 -4.68
N SER A 318 14.49 -9.90 -6.00
CA SER A 318 13.53 -8.94 -6.56
C SER A 318 12.07 -9.40 -6.48
N ALA A 319 11.83 -10.70 -6.30
CA ALA A 319 10.49 -11.31 -6.28
C ALA A 319 9.97 -11.58 -4.85
N LEU A 320 10.77 -11.31 -3.82
CA LEU A 320 10.37 -11.52 -2.42
C LEU A 320 9.14 -10.68 -2.05
N THR A 321 8.25 -11.29 -1.26
CA THR A 321 7.05 -10.64 -0.72
C THR A 321 6.91 -10.88 0.77
N GLY A 322 6.24 -9.96 1.46
CA GLY A 322 6.02 -10.03 2.90
C GLY A 322 5.77 -8.66 3.52
N PRO A 323 5.59 -8.59 4.85
CA PRO A 323 5.71 -9.69 5.80
C PRO A 323 4.52 -10.67 5.78
N ILE A 324 4.78 -11.93 6.11
CA ILE A 324 3.75 -12.94 6.40
C ILE A 324 3.91 -13.42 7.84
N TRP A 325 2.88 -13.27 8.65
CA TRP A 325 2.89 -13.80 10.02
C TRP A 325 2.60 -15.30 10.03
N SER A 326 3.42 -16.02 10.77
CA SER A 326 3.25 -17.45 11.03
C SER A 326 3.21 -17.70 12.53
N THR A 327 2.41 -18.70 12.95
CA THR A 327 2.42 -19.19 14.33
C THR A 327 3.80 -19.74 14.67
N LYS A 328 4.11 -19.84 15.96
CA LYS A 328 5.38 -20.43 16.39
C LYS A 328 5.59 -21.82 15.78
N ASP A 329 4.60 -22.69 15.87
CA ASP A 329 4.71 -24.07 15.38
C ASP A 329 4.88 -24.12 13.85
N SER A 330 4.16 -23.26 13.13
CA SER A 330 4.30 -23.15 11.67
C SER A 330 5.63 -22.52 11.27
N TYR A 331 6.19 -21.60 12.06
CA TYR A 331 7.49 -21.00 11.81
C TYR A 331 8.61 -22.02 12.04
N ASP A 332 8.58 -22.71 13.18
CA ASP A 332 9.60 -23.66 13.58
C ASP A 332 9.71 -24.82 12.59
N SER A 333 8.57 -25.29 12.06
CA SER A 333 8.46 -26.39 11.09
C SER A 333 8.59 -25.98 9.61
N ASN A 334 8.66 -24.68 9.28
CA ASN A 334 8.69 -24.24 7.89
C ASN A 334 10.03 -24.56 7.21
N GLU A 335 9.97 -25.19 6.04
CA GLU A 335 11.13 -25.31 5.16
C GLU A 335 11.53 -23.92 4.65
N SER A 336 12.76 -23.54 4.94
CA SER A 336 13.28 -22.21 4.61
C SER A 336 14.53 -22.29 3.74
N ILE A 337 14.63 -21.40 2.77
CA ILE A 337 15.86 -21.13 2.02
C ILE A 337 16.91 -20.56 2.97
N TYR A 338 16.49 -19.67 3.88
CA TYR A 338 17.31 -19.12 4.95
C TYR A 338 16.44 -18.73 6.15
N ARG A 339 17.01 -18.80 7.36
CA ARG A 339 16.35 -18.50 8.64
C ARG A 339 17.29 -17.72 9.54
N ASP A 340 16.80 -16.63 10.12
CA ASP A 340 17.47 -15.89 11.20
C ASP A 340 16.55 -15.85 12.44
N ASP A 341 16.88 -16.69 13.42
CA ASP A 341 16.12 -16.80 14.67
C ASP A 341 16.30 -15.59 15.61
N SER A 342 17.33 -14.75 15.40
CA SER A 342 17.57 -13.56 16.23
C SER A 342 16.48 -12.51 16.05
N ILE A 343 15.96 -12.41 14.82
CA ILE A 343 14.81 -11.54 14.47
C ILE A 343 13.54 -12.34 14.12
N ARG A 344 13.58 -13.68 14.24
CA ARG A 344 12.47 -14.60 13.88
C ARG A 344 11.93 -14.36 12.47
N THR A 345 12.85 -14.27 11.52
CA THR A 345 12.54 -14.09 10.10
C THR A 345 13.07 -15.25 9.29
N LEU A 346 12.30 -15.76 8.33
CA LEU A 346 12.77 -16.75 7.36
C LEU A 346 12.26 -16.43 5.96
N ILE A 347 12.93 -16.97 4.95
CA ILE A 347 12.44 -16.97 3.57
C ILE A 347 12.00 -18.38 3.23
N ASP A 348 10.71 -18.56 2.95
CA ASP A 348 10.15 -19.88 2.65
C ASP A 348 10.38 -20.31 1.19
N SER A 349 10.02 -21.56 0.88
CA SER A 349 10.14 -22.13 -0.48
C SER A 349 9.29 -21.45 -1.54
N LYS A 350 8.36 -20.55 -1.15
CA LYS A 350 7.53 -19.74 -2.04
C LYS A 350 8.06 -18.32 -2.21
N ASN A 351 9.30 -18.05 -1.78
CA ASN A 351 9.94 -16.72 -1.82
C ASN A 351 9.20 -15.68 -0.98
N ARG A 352 8.62 -16.09 0.16
CA ARG A 352 7.92 -15.19 1.08
C ARG A 352 8.76 -14.98 2.33
N ILE A 353 8.84 -13.73 2.78
CA ILE A 353 9.48 -13.36 4.04
C ILE A 353 8.46 -13.57 5.16
N VAL A 354 8.70 -14.61 5.96
CA VAL A 354 7.82 -15.03 7.05
C VAL A 354 8.38 -14.56 8.39
N LEU A 355 7.52 -13.93 9.18
CA LEU A 355 7.78 -13.50 10.54
C LEU A 355 7.14 -14.48 11.52
N GLY A 356 7.93 -15.02 12.44
CA GLY A 356 7.44 -15.87 13.53
C GLY A 356 6.85 -15.03 14.65
N VAL A 357 5.54 -15.09 14.85
CA VAL A 357 4.87 -14.34 15.92
C VAL A 357 5.25 -14.93 17.28
N ARG A 358 5.73 -14.08 18.21
CA ARG A 358 6.30 -14.56 19.50
C ARG A 358 5.26 -15.14 20.45
N LYS A 359 3.99 -14.75 20.32
CA LYS A 359 2.82 -15.35 20.97
C LYS A 359 1.58 -15.07 20.10
N LEU A 360 0.98 -16.12 19.56
CA LEU A 360 -0.45 -16.17 19.29
C LEU A 360 -1.08 -16.89 20.48
#